data_AF-A0A839JTL0-F1
#
_entry.id   AF-A0A839JTL0-F1
#
_cell.length_a   1.000
_cell.length_b   1.000
_cell.length_c   1.000
_cell.angle_alpha   90.00
_cell.angle_beta   90.00
_cell.angle_gamma   90.00
#
_symmetry.space_group_name_H-M   'P 1'
#
loop_
_entity.id
_entity.type
_entity.pdbx_description
1 polymer ?
#
loop_
_entity_poly.entity_id
_entity_poly.type
_entity_poly.pdbx_seq_one_letter_code
_entity_poly.pdbx_strand_id
1 'polypeptide(L)'
;MPQVIYETAYVFYNAYKGPKCLYKTFIARVKKRKLPMMEAIVPKAIPNTKRSPERIFYEEYQGTKACYGTYISRIGTGLSREEAILPEKRKPEFIRVYRAPTYTPTYTPTYKRKILSPRAVIDITLSSEEASVFRKEYKRLKADLEHRLATCEVPGVHLKLEQELKYLQEEIAVFEQWN
;
A
#
# COMPACT_ATOMS: atom_id res chain seq x y z
N MET A 1 17.82 -6.53 -16.53
CA MET A 1 17.10 -7.16 -17.66
C MET A 1 15.76 -6.52 -18.08
N PRO A 2 15.00 -5.75 -17.26
CA PRO A 2 13.74 -5.14 -17.74
C PRO A 2 13.96 -3.95 -18.69
N GLN A 3 15.02 -3.13 -18.52
CA GLN A 3 15.30 -1.95 -19.35
C GLN A 3 15.53 -2.27 -20.83
N VAL A 4 16.29 -3.32 -21.15
CA VAL A 4 16.62 -3.72 -22.52
C VAL A 4 15.36 -4.08 -23.34
N ILE A 5 14.37 -4.71 -22.70
CA ILE A 5 13.09 -5.06 -23.35
C ILE A 5 12.28 -3.80 -23.68
N TYR A 6 12.36 -2.75 -22.83
CA TYR A 6 11.66 -1.49 -23.11
C TYR A 6 12.30 -0.72 -24.27
N GLU A 7 13.63 -0.64 -24.31
CA GLU A 7 14.34 0.08 -25.38
C GLU A 7 14.12 -0.59 -26.75
N THR A 8 14.29 -1.90 -26.82
CA THR A 8 14.06 -2.68 -28.05
C THR A 8 12.61 -2.61 -28.52
N ALA A 9 11.64 -2.73 -27.60
CA ALA A 9 10.23 -2.60 -27.92
C ALA A 9 9.86 -1.16 -28.36
N TYR A 10 10.47 -0.15 -27.77
CA TYR A 10 10.25 1.26 -28.12
C TYR A 10 10.77 1.56 -29.54
N VAL A 11 11.98 1.12 -29.86
CA VAL A 11 12.57 1.27 -31.20
C VAL A 11 11.70 0.55 -32.24
N PHE A 12 11.31 -0.70 -31.97
CA PHE A 12 10.43 -1.47 -32.85
C PHE A 12 9.09 -0.77 -33.10
N TYR A 13 8.44 -0.26 -32.05
CA TYR A 13 7.13 0.40 -32.15
C TYR A 13 7.16 1.68 -33.00
N ASN A 14 8.24 2.45 -32.90
CA ASN A 14 8.40 3.69 -33.65
C ASN A 14 8.84 3.45 -35.10
N ALA A 15 9.63 2.40 -35.34
CA ALA A 15 10.06 2.01 -36.69
C ALA A 15 8.94 1.34 -37.52
N TYR A 16 7.92 0.77 -36.86
CA TYR A 16 6.83 0.07 -37.56
C TYR A 16 5.90 1.03 -38.30
N LYS A 17 5.79 0.83 -39.62
CA LYS A 17 4.99 1.67 -40.56
C LYS A 17 3.56 1.18 -40.79
N GLY A 18 3.20 0.00 -40.30
CA GLY A 18 1.86 -0.59 -40.48
C GLY A 18 0.83 -0.11 -39.46
N PRO A 19 -0.43 -0.54 -39.60
CA PRO A 19 -1.47 -0.29 -38.61
C PRO A 19 -1.07 -0.92 -37.28
N LYS A 20 -0.97 -0.09 -36.23
CA LYS A 20 -0.47 -0.50 -34.91
C LYS A 20 -1.45 -0.18 -33.81
N CYS A 21 -1.47 -1.02 -32.78
CA CYS A 21 -2.20 -0.74 -31.54
C CYS A 21 -1.49 0.35 -30.71
N LEU A 22 -2.18 0.88 -29.70
CA LEU A 22 -1.58 1.84 -28.76
C LEU A 22 -0.34 1.26 -28.05
N TYR A 23 0.68 2.09 -27.83
CA TYR A 23 1.94 1.66 -27.21
C TYR A 23 1.74 0.96 -25.84
N LYS A 24 0.81 1.47 -25.01
CA LYS A 24 0.44 0.84 -23.73
C LYS A 24 -0.04 -0.60 -23.91
N THR A 25 -0.85 -0.84 -24.94
CA THR A 25 -1.40 -2.15 -25.28
C THR A 25 -0.31 -3.08 -25.81
N PHE A 26 0.57 -2.56 -26.68
CA PHE A 26 1.73 -3.26 -27.22
C PHE A 26 2.68 -3.72 -26.11
N ILE A 27 3.12 -2.82 -25.22
CA ILE A 27 4.01 -3.16 -24.09
C ILE A 27 3.34 -4.14 -23.12
N ALA A 28 2.04 -4.00 -22.86
CA ALA A 28 1.32 -4.96 -22.03
C ALA A 28 1.33 -6.37 -22.65
N ARG A 29 1.21 -6.48 -23.97
CA ARG A 29 1.29 -7.76 -24.70
C ARG A 29 2.69 -8.37 -24.67
N VAL A 30 3.73 -7.57 -24.93
CA VAL A 30 5.13 -8.05 -24.91
C VAL A 30 5.54 -8.45 -23.48
N LYS A 31 5.27 -7.61 -22.47
CA LYS A 31 5.73 -7.83 -21.10
C LYS A 31 4.88 -8.83 -20.32
N LYS A 32 3.55 -8.64 -20.31
CA LYS A 32 2.66 -9.45 -19.46
C LYS A 32 2.26 -10.76 -20.12
N ARG A 33 2.09 -10.77 -21.45
CA ARG A 33 1.68 -11.96 -22.21
C ARG A 33 2.84 -12.67 -22.90
N LYS A 34 4.06 -12.11 -22.88
CA LYS A 34 5.26 -12.67 -23.53
C LYS A 34 5.05 -12.97 -25.02
N LEU A 35 4.24 -12.15 -25.69
CA LEU A 35 3.97 -12.30 -27.12
C LEU A 35 5.12 -11.72 -27.95
N PRO A 36 5.43 -12.30 -29.13
CA PRO A 36 6.41 -11.73 -30.03
C PRO A 36 5.97 -10.35 -30.53
N MET A 37 6.92 -9.43 -30.75
CA MET A 37 6.64 -8.01 -31.05
C MET A 37 5.75 -7.83 -32.29
N MET A 38 5.93 -8.66 -33.31
CA MET A 38 5.13 -8.66 -34.54
C MET A 38 3.65 -9.01 -34.31
N GLU A 39 3.34 -9.91 -33.38
CA GLU A 39 1.95 -10.24 -33.03
C GLU A 39 1.37 -9.22 -32.05
N ALA A 40 2.21 -8.71 -31.15
CA ALA A 40 1.80 -7.75 -30.14
C ALA A 40 1.35 -6.40 -30.74
N ILE A 41 1.95 -5.97 -31.86
CA ILE A 41 1.69 -4.67 -32.48
C ILE A 41 0.36 -4.62 -33.25
N VAL A 42 -0.16 -5.77 -33.68
CA VAL A 42 -1.40 -5.87 -34.50
C VAL A 42 -2.60 -5.25 -33.76
N PRO A 43 -3.44 -4.42 -34.40
CA PRO A 43 -4.59 -3.76 -33.78
C PRO A 43 -5.78 -4.70 -33.50
N LYS A 44 -5.58 -6.02 -33.51
CA LYS A 44 -6.63 -6.99 -33.15
C LYS A 44 -6.74 -7.12 -31.64
N ALA A 45 -7.96 -7.30 -31.14
CA ALA A 45 -8.18 -7.67 -29.75
C ALA A 45 -7.67 -9.10 -29.52
N ILE A 46 -6.57 -9.25 -28.78
CA ILE A 46 -6.06 -10.57 -28.42
C ILE A 46 -6.90 -11.07 -27.23
N PRO A 47 -7.65 -12.18 -27.38
CA PRO A 47 -8.47 -12.71 -26.30
C PRO A 47 -7.60 -12.97 -25.05
N ASN A 48 -8.15 -12.68 -23.87
CA ASN A 48 -7.49 -12.96 -22.60
C ASN A 48 -7.60 -14.49 -22.36
N THR A 49 -6.63 -15.26 -22.83
CA THR A 49 -6.75 -16.73 -22.95
C THR A 49 -6.49 -17.51 -21.66
N LYS A 50 -6.04 -16.88 -20.57
CA LYS A 50 -5.89 -17.57 -19.27
C LYS A 50 -6.94 -17.08 -18.29
N ARG A 51 -8.17 -17.60 -18.43
CA ARG A 51 -9.14 -17.58 -17.33
C ARG A 51 -8.65 -18.55 -16.27
N SER A 52 -8.80 -18.20 -14.99
CA SER A 52 -8.43 -19.13 -13.92
C SER A 52 -9.37 -20.35 -13.96
N PRO A 53 -8.92 -21.54 -13.52
CA PRO A 53 -9.77 -22.72 -13.46
C PRO A 53 -11.09 -22.48 -12.71
N GLU A 54 -11.07 -21.63 -11.68
CA GLU A 54 -12.23 -21.25 -10.87
C GLU A 54 -13.21 -20.42 -11.69
N ARG A 55 -12.72 -19.51 -12.53
CA ARG A 55 -13.57 -18.72 -13.41
C ARG A 55 -14.22 -19.57 -14.50
N ILE A 56 -13.47 -20.53 -15.06
CA ILE A 56 -13.99 -21.48 -16.05
C ILE A 56 -15.12 -22.30 -15.43
N PHE A 57 -14.86 -22.92 -14.26
CA PHE A 57 -15.85 -23.70 -13.52
C PHE A 57 -17.13 -22.89 -13.22
N TYR A 58 -16.98 -21.65 -12.78
CA TYR A 58 -18.12 -20.77 -12.48
C TYR A 58 -18.95 -20.40 -13.71
N GLU A 59 -18.29 -20.17 -14.85
CA GLU A 59 -18.94 -19.82 -16.12
C GLU A 59 -19.67 -21.04 -16.72
N GLU A 60 -19.09 -22.24 -16.64
CA GLU A 60 -19.64 -23.49 -17.17
C GLU A 60 -20.81 -24.06 -16.34
N TYR A 61 -20.88 -23.74 -15.05
CA TYR A 61 -21.92 -24.25 -14.16
C TYR A 61 -23.32 -23.74 -14.55
N GLN A 62 -24.21 -24.69 -14.84
CA GLN A 62 -25.59 -24.45 -15.30
C GLN A 62 -26.63 -24.37 -14.18
N GLY A 63 -26.28 -24.80 -12.96
CA GLY A 63 -27.20 -24.76 -11.82
C GLY A 63 -27.33 -23.37 -11.20
N THR A 64 -28.26 -23.25 -10.25
CA THR A 64 -28.38 -22.06 -9.39
C THR A 64 -27.05 -21.85 -8.67
N LYS A 65 -26.40 -20.71 -8.91
CA LYS A 65 -25.07 -20.42 -8.38
C LYS A 65 -25.04 -19.15 -7.53
N ALA A 66 -24.16 -19.13 -6.54
CA ALA A 66 -23.84 -17.93 -5.78
C ALA A 66 -23.26 -16.84 -6.70
N CYS A 67 -23.30 -15.58 -6.27
CA CYS A 67 -22.63 -14.52 -7.03
C CYS A 67 -21.11 -14.76 -7.09
N TYR A 68 -20.46 -14.34 -8.19
CA TYR A 68 -19.05 -14.63 -8.44
C TYR A 68 -18.12 -14.20 -7.29
N GLY A 69 -18.38 -13.03 -6.70
CA GLY A 69 -17.61 -12.54 -5.55
C GLY A 69 -17.70 -13.47 -4.32
N THR A 70 -18.88 -14.03 -4.06
CA THR A 70 -19.09 -14.99 -2.96
C THR A 70 -18.38 -16.31 -3.24
N TYR A 71 -18.47 -16.82 -4.47
CA TYR A 71 -17.77 -18.02 -4.91
C TYR A 71 -16.25 -17.91 -4.73
N ILE A 72 -15.65 -16.82 -5.19
CA ILE A 72 -14.20 -16.58 -5.03
C ILE A 72 -13.81 -16.44 -3.56
N SER A 73 -14.61 -15.72 -2.76
CA SER A 73 -14.35 -15.60 -1.32
C SER A 73 -14.36 -16.95 -0.61
N ARG A 74 -15.27 -17.86 -0.99
CA ARG A 74 -15.40 -19.19 -0.40
C ARG A 74 -14.23 -20.10 -0.76
N ILE A 75 -13.76 -20.04 -2.00
CA ILE A 75 -12.52 -20.73 -2.40
C ILE A 75 -11.34 -20.19 -1.60
N GLY A 76 -11.26 -18.86 -1.42
CA GLY A 76 -10.23 -18.24 -0.59
C GLY A 76 -10.24 -18.69 0.88
N THR A 77 -11.40 -19.10 1.40
CA THR A 77 -11.52 -19.68 2.75
C THR A 77 -11.25 -21.19 2.82
N GLY A 78 -10.92 -21.83 1.69
CA GLY A 78 -10.56 -23.25 1.61
C GLY A 78 -11.70 -24.22 1.23
N LEU A 79 -12.85 -23.71 0.78
CA LEU A 79 -13.96 -24.56 0.29
C LEU A 79 -13.65 -25.13 -1.10
N SER A 80 -14.17 -26.33 -1.39
CA SER A 80 -14.10 -26.92 -2.73
C SER A 80 -14.93 -26.11 -3.74
N ARG A 81 -14.70 -26.31 -5.04
CA ARG A 81 -15.39 -25.55 -6.10
C ARG A 81 -16.89 -25.85 -6.11
N GLU A 82 -17.24 -27.10 -5.86
CA GLU A 82 -18.60 -27.64 -5.81
C GLU A 82 -19.36 -27.10 -4.61
N GLU A 83 -18.70 -26.93 -3.46
CA GLU A 83 -19.31 -26.33 -2.26
C GLU A 83 -19.40 -24.81 -2.36
N ALA A 84 -18.39 -24.17 -2.94
CA ALA A 84 -18.31 -22.72 -3.06
C ALA A 84 -19.40 -22.15 -3.99
N ILE A 85 -19.80 -22.89 -5.03
CA ILE A 85 -20.73 -22.42 -6.06
C ILE A 85 -22.20 -22.45 -5.62
N LEU A 86 -22.54 -23.24 -4.60
CA LEU A 86 -23.91 -23.38 -4.12
C LEU A 86 -24.49 -22.04 -3.67
N PRO A 87 -25.76 -21.73 -4.00
CA PRO A 87 -26.36 -20.42 -3.74
C PRO A 87 -26.63 -20.19 -2.25
N GLU A 88 -26.73 -21.26 -1.48
CA GLU A 88 -26.99 -21.19 -0.05
C GLU A 88 -25.86 -20.46 0.67
N LYS A 89 -26.24 -19.44 1.45
CA LYS A 89 -25.35 -18.87 2.45
C LYS A 89 -25.23 -19.90 3.56
N ARG A 90 -24.20 -20.76 3.51
CA ARG A 90 -23.79 -21.49 4.71
C ARG A 90 -23.50 -20.42 5.76
N LYS A 91 -24.35 -20.32 6.79
CA LYS A 91 -23.98 -19.63 8.01
C LYS A 91 -22.69 -20.30 8.45
N PRO A 92 -21.57 -19.59 8.65
CA PRO A 92 -20.42 -20.22 9.25
C PRO A 92 -20.92 -20.86 10.54
N GLU A 93 -20.84 -22.20 10.63
CA GLU A 93 -20.94 -22.88 11.91
C GLU A 93 -19.67 -22.46 12.66
N PHE A 94 -19.74 -21.27 13.24
CA PHE A 94 -18.75 -20.79 14.16
C PHE A 94 -18.95 -21.65 15.40
N ILE A 95 -18.35 -22.85 15.41
CA ILE A 95 -18.15 -23.60 16.63
C ILE A 95 -17.21 -22.73 17.45
N ARG A 96 -17.79 -21.83 18.26
CA ARG A 96 -17.10 -21.29 19.41
C ARG A 96 -16.83 -22.51 20.27
N VAL A 97 -15.63 -23.08 20.13
CA VAL A 97 -15.07 -23.94 21.17
C VAL A 97 -14.95 -23.02 22.38
N TYR A 98 -16.00 -22.98 23.18
CA TYR A 98 -15.96 -22.44 24.53
C TYR A 98 -15.03 -23.38 25.29
N ARG A 99 -13.72 -23.11 25.25
CA ARG A 99 -12.89 -23.44 26.40
C ARG A 99 -13.50 -22.65 27.55
N ALA A 100 -14.20 -23.36 28.44
CA ALA A 100 -14.61 -22.79 29.71
C ALA A 100 -13.36 -22.11 30.30
N PRO A 101 -13.37 -20.78 30.47
CA PRO A 101 -12.30 -20.14 31.22
C PRO A 101 -12.48 -20.67 32.64
N THR A 102 -11.52 -21.44 33.13
CA THR A 102 -11.30 -21.58 34.56
C THR A 102 -11.05 -20.17 35.06
N TYR A 103 -12.12 -19.51 35.47
CA TYR A 103 -12.13 -18.11 35.89
C TYR A 103 -11.44 -18.03 37.25
N THR A 104 -10.14 -17.75 37.22
CA THR A 104 -9.47 -17.04 38.30
C THR A 104 -9.54 -15.54 37.96
N PRO A 105 -9.96 -14.67 38.90
CA PRO A 105 -10.23 -13.28 38.60
C PRO A 105 -8.91 -12.50 38.57
N THR A 106 -8.28 -12.41 37.40
CA THR A 106 -7.12 -11.52 37.19
C THR A 106 -7.12 -10.94 35.79
N TYR A 107 -8.20 -10.27 35.35
CA TYR A 107 -8.06 -9.29 34.27
C TYR A 107 -9.22 -8.30 34.19
N THR A 108 -8.96 -7.06 34.59
CA THR A 108 -9.74 -5.87 34.24
C THR A 108 -9.42 -5.42 32.81
N PRO A 109 -10.42 -5.07 31.98
CA PRO A 109 -10.20 -4.76 30.58
C PRO A 109 -9.54 -3.39 30.44
N THR A 110 -8.23 -3.38 30.25
CA THR A 110 -7.50 -2.18 29.83
C THR A 110 -7.69 -2.01 28.33
N TYR A 111 -8.47 -0.98 27.96
CA TYR A 111 -8.48 -0.43 26.61
C TYR A 111 -7.04 -0.31 26.11
N LYS A 112 -6.65 -1.11 25.11
CA LYS A 112 -5.39 -0.90 24.41
C LYS A 112 -5.54 0.32 23.51
N ARG A 113 -5.44 1.49 24.16
CA ARG A 113 -4.98 2.75 23.57
C ARG A 113 -3.83 2.37 22.64
N LYS A 114 -3.86 2.79 21.37
CA LYS A 114 -2.68 2.68 20.51
C LYS A 114 -1.53 3.31 21.30
N ILE A 115 -0.68 2.48 21.87
CA ILE A 115 0.61 2.90 22.36
C ILE A 115 1.31 3.23 21.06
N LEU A 116 1.27 4.52 20.68
CA LEU A 116 2.41 5.14 20.02
C LEU A 116 3.60 4.53 20.75
N SER A 117 4.40 3.69 20.06
CA SER A 117 5.68 3.21 20.59
C SER A 117 6.21 4.33 21.46
N PRO A 118 6.56 4.10 22.75
CA PRO A 118 7.19 5.17 23.50
C PRO A 118 8.33 5.62 22.58
N ARG A 119 8.23 6.87 22.07
CA ARG A 119 9.43 7.56 21.61
C ARG A 119 10.37 7.32 22.77
N ALA A 120 11.48 6.63 22.54
CA ALA A 120 12.47 6.44 23.58
C ALA A 120 12.76 7.84 24.11
N VAL A 121 12.17 8.18 25.25
CA VAL A 121 12.40 9.46 25.92
C VAL A 121 13.76 9.23 26.52
N ILE A 122 14.79 9.67 25.81
CA ILE A 122 16.12 9.69 26.38
C ILE A 122 16.07 10.86 27.36
N ASP A 123 15.90 10.54 28.62
CA ASP A 123 15.91 11.49 29.74
C ASP A 123 17.38 11.91 29.95
N ILE A 124 17.87 12.76 29.04
CA ILE A 124 19.21 13.35 29.14
C ILE A 124 19.02 14.73 29.74
N THR A 125 19.37 14.88 31.01
CA THR A 125 19.66 16.20 31.57
C THR A 125 21.04 16.60 31.06
N LEU A 126 21.06 17.51 30.09
CA LEU A 126 22.31 18.05 29.55
C LEU A 126 22.92 19.04 30.53
N SER A 127 24.26 19.10 30.56
CA SER A 127 24.94 20.21 31.22
C SER A 127 24.65 21.53 30.47
N SER A 128 24.81 22.68 31.15
CA SER A 128 24.59 23.99 30.52
C SER A 128 25.47 24.23 29.28
N GLU A 129 26.65 23.61 29.21
CA GLU A 129 27.55 23.72 28.07
C GLU A 129 27.06 22.89 26.87
N GLU A 130 26.60 21.66 27.11
CA GLU A 130 26.04 20.80 26.09
C GLU A 130 24.71 21.37 25.56
N ALA A 131 23.83 21.85 26.45
CA ALA A 131 22.57 22.48 26.06
C ALA A 131 22.78 23.72 25.18
N SER A 132 23.87 24.47 25.40
CA SER A 132 24.24 25.63 24.57
C SER A 132 24.52 25.25 23.10
N VAL A 133 25.08 24.07 22.86
CA VAL A 133 25.31 23.54 21.51
C VAL A 133 23.97 23.27 20.82
N PHE A 134 23.05 22.59 21.50
CA PHE A 134 21.71 22.32 20.98
C PHE A 134 20.91 23.61 20.73
N ARG A 135 20.96 24.59 21.64
CA ARG A 135 20.32 25.90 21.44
C ARG A 135 20.82 26.61 20.18
N LYS A 136 22.11 26.51 19.84
CA LYS A 136 22.67 27.07 18.61
C LYS A 136 22.18 26.35 17.37
N GLU A 137 22.13 25.02 17.40
CA GLU A 137 21.62 24.22 16.28
C GLU A 137 20.12 24.41 16.06
N TYR A 138 19.32 24.44 17.12
CA TYR A 138 17.89 24.77 17.02
C TYR A 138 17.64 26.15 16.41
N LYS A 139 18.44 27.17 16.76
CA LYS A 139 18.36 28.50 16.14
C LYS A 139 18.67 28.46 14.65
N ARG A 140 19.69 27.70 14.22
CA ARG A 140 20.04 27.52 12.81
C ARG A 140 18.93 26.82 12.03
N LEU A 141 18.42 25.72 12.57
CA LEU A 141 17.39 24.90 11.93
C LEU A 141 16.06 25.65 11.80
N LYS A 142 15.69 26.45 12.81
CA LYS A 142 14.55 27.35 12.76
C LYS A 142 14.70 28.40 11.65
N ALA A 143 15.85 29.05 11.56
CA ALA A 143 16.10 30.07 10.54
C ALA A 143 16.08 29.48 9.12
N ASP A 144 16.61 28.26 8.93
CA ASP A 144 16.56 27.56 7.64
C ASP A 144 15.11 27.24 7.22
N LEU A 145 14.29 26.73 8.14
CA LEU A 145 12.88 26.46 7.87
C LEU A 145 12.08 27.73 7.57
N GLU A 146 12.31 28.81 8.31
CA GLU A 146 11.67 30.12 8.07
C GLU A 146 12.06 30.67 6.68
N HIS A 147 13.34 30.56 6.30
CA HIS A 147 13.80 30.95 4.97
C HIS A 147 13.15 30.09 3.87
N ARG A 148 13.15 28.76 4.04
CA ARG A 148 12.54 27.84 3.07
C ARG A 148 11.05 28.10 2.90
N LEU A 149 10.35 28.42 3.99
CA LEU A 149 8.93 28.78 3.97
C LEU A 149 8.71 30.10 3.22
N ALA A 150 9.54 31.11 3.48
CA ALA A 150 9.47 32.39 2.76
C ALA A 150 9.75 32.26 1.25
N THR A 151 10.60 31.31 0.84
CA THR A 151 10.93 31.05 -0.58
C THR A 151 10.01 30.02 -1.26
N CYS A 152 9.03 29.45 -0.55
CA CYS A 152 8.23 28.34 -1.07
C CYS A 152 7.01 28.81 -1.87
N GLU A 153 7.03 28.58 -3.19
CA GLU A 153 5.90 28.91 -4.08
C GLU A 153 4.84 27.79 -4.19
N VAL A 154 5.14 26.57 -3.74
CA VAL A 154 4.27 25.40 -3.90
C VAL A 154 3.37 25.20 -2.67
N PRO A 155 2.03 25.29 -2.78
CA PRO A 155 1.12 25.25 -1.61
C PRO A 155 1.21 23.96 -0.78
N GLY A 156 1.38 22.80 -1.44
CA GLY A 156 1.49 21.51 -0.74
C GLY A 156 2.81 21.32 0.00
N VAL A 157 3.86 22.06 -0.38
CA VAL A 157 5.15 22.08 0.31
C VAL A 157 5.11 23.12 1.44
N HIS A 158 4.44 24.25 1.21
CA HIS A 158 4.21 25.29 2.22
C HIS A 158 3.54 24.72 3.48
N LEU A 159 2.44 23.97 3.32
CA LEU A 159 1.72 23.38 4.45
C LEU A 159 2.56 22.36 5.24
N LYS A 160 3.48 21.65 4.57
CA LYS A 160 4.42 20.74 5.24
C LYS A 160 5.48 21.51 6.02
N LEU A 161 6.04 22.57 5.45
CA LEU A 161 7.03 23.42 6.12
C LEU A 161 6.43 24.14 7.34
N GLU A 162 5.18 24.58 7.27
CA GLU A 162 4.45 25.13 8.43
C GLU A 162 4.29 24.11 9.56
N GLN A 163 3.94 22.86 9.22
CA GLN A 163 3.84 21.79 10.20
C GLN A 163 5.20 21.45 10.82
N GLU A 164 6.26 21.36 10.01
CA GLU A 164 7.63 21.13 10.48
C GLU A 164 8.10 22.25 11.41
N LEU A 165 7.85 23.51 11.06
CA LEU A 165 8.20 24.67 11.90
C LEU A 165 7.43 24.66 13.22
N LYS A 166 6.14 24.30 13.20
CA LYS A 166 5.34 24.16 14.41
C LYS A 166 5.89 23.06 15.33
N TYR A 167 6.22 21.89 14.78
CA TYR A 167 6.80 20.80 15.58
C TYR A 167 8.16 21.17 16.17
N LEU A 168 9.01 21.87 15.40
CA LEU A 168 10.30 22.35 15.90
C LEU A 168 10.12 23.35 17.04
N GLN A 169 9.14 24.25 16.97
CA GLN A 169 8.85 25.19 18.06
C GLN A 169 8.39 24.48 19.33
N GLU A 170 7.54 23.45 19.19
CA GLU A 170 7.12 22.60 20.31
C GLU A 170 8.33 21.85 20.91
N GLU A 171 9.22 21.32 20.07
CA GLU A 171 10.43 20.62 20.50
C GLU A 171 11.42 21.55 21.24
N ILE A 172 11.64 22.77 20.74
CA ILE A 172 12.46 23.78 21.43
C ILE A 172 11.83 24.17 22.78
N ALA A 173 10.51 24.35 22.84
CA ALA A 173 9.82 24.71 24.07
C ALA A 173 9.95 23.62 25.13
N VAL A 174 9.81 22.35 24.73
CA VAL A 174 10.07 21.20 25.61
C VAL A 174 11.53 21.19 26.02
N PHE A 175 12.47 21.34 25.08
CA PHE A 175 13.90 21.32 25.38
C PHE A 175 14.31 22.33 26.47
N GLU A 176 13.84 23.58 26.36
CA GLU A 176 14.10 24.66 27.34
C GLU A 176 13.38 24.45 28.69
N GLN A 177 12.30 23.66 28.71
CA GLN A 177 11.62 23.33 29.97
C GLN A 177 12.41 22.29 30.79
N TRP A 178 13.20 21.44 30.12
CA TRP A 178 13.92 20.33 30.75
C TRP A 178 15.44 20.53 30.85
N ASN A 179 16.02 21.54 30.20
CA ASN A 179 17.47 21.87 30.17
C ASN A 179 17.74 23.38 30.23
#